data_AF-A0A3P6QI63-F1
#
_entry.id   AF-A0A3P6QI63-F1
#
_cell.length_a   1.000
_cell.length_b   1.000
_cell.length_c   1.000
_cell.angle_alpha   90.00
_cell.angle_beta   90.00
_cell.angle_gamma   90.00
#
_symmetry.space_group_name_H-M   'P 1'
#
loop_
_entity.id
_entity.type
_entity.pdbx_description
1 polymer ?
#
loop_
_entity_poly.entity_id
_entity_poly.type
_entity_poly.pdbx_seq_one_letter_code
_entity_poly.pdbx_strand_id
1 'polypeptide(L)'
;MDEFCQSAPDKCTVNLKLPLLKRDPSTQLLEVNFDDQLVEVLREVHYLLMLSGEGACEHPIAPEWETVVFTPVDEIRSKLPPASIAVFEKTEPLREARLNLNQIAFAYNTIRRVTFTVEYPLIANEVDVFDKAIEPAFSSLNWDRDNSEFINNNLATISDLRDRLLTAHDKLKKIEELAAQWNTVPLYQGKERKYDCLIPLEDRDTIKEARYRDMHNASEAILRLVAEILELYQADTESAEWKAYLEAMEDLILEGLTEAVRCSLSYLANHTDKNKTDMPLMDGKLVIDGTQLKFTPAMHEAQGESLMDLMDSLVQDITDQSRLIPLLTSNPPLPDLAAE
;
A
#
# COMPACT_ATOMS: atom_id res chain seq x y z
N MET A 1 29.88 -35.20 -21.68
CA MET A 1 29.72 -34.69 -23.05
C MET A 1 28.73 -35.56 -23.83
N ASP A 2 29.03 -36.85 -24.06
CA ASP A 2 28.15 -37.71 -24.88
C ASP A 2 26.74 -37.90 -24.30
N GLU A 3 26.62 -38.07 -22.98
CA GLU A 3 25.33 -38.18 -22.27
C GLU A 3 24.50 -36.88 -22.36
N PHE A 4 25.17 -35.73 -22.29
CA PHE A 4 24.54 -34.43 -22.51
C PHE A 4 24.05 -34.27 -23.95
N CYS A 5 24.90 -34.62 -24.94
CA CYS A 5 24.53 -34.52 -26.35
C CYS A 5 23.33 -35.41 -26.73
N GLN A 6 23.14 -36.53 -26.04
CA GLN A 6 21.99 -37.42 -26.26
C GLN A 6 20.70 -36.90 -25.62
N SER A 7 20.78 -36.27 -24.44
CA SER A 7 19.58 -35.87 -23.67
C SER A 7 19.15 -34.41 -23.89
N ALA A 8 20.08 -33.50 -24.21
CA ALA A 8 19.80 -32.08 -24.35
C ALA A 8 18.79 -31.73 -25.47
N PRO A 9 18.79 -32.37 -26.66
CA PRO A 9 17.83 -32.06 -27.72
C PRO A 9 16.37 -32.31 -27.30
N ASP A 10 16.12 -33.41 -26.59
CA ASP A 10 14.79 -33.76 -26.09
C ASP A 10 14.35 -32.80 -24.99
N LYS A 11 15.25 -32.46 -24.05
CA LYS A 11 15.00 -31.45 -23.01
C LYS A 11 14.62 -30.10 -23.62
N CYS A 12 15.35 -29.63 -24.64
CA CYS A 12 15.02 -28.39 -25.35
C CYS A 12 13.64 -28.48 -26.04
N THR A 13 13.39 -29.56 -26.78
CA THR A 13 12.19 -29.68 -27.61
C THR A 13 10.91 -29.79 -26.77
N VAL A 14 10.99 -30.48 -25.63
CA VAL A 14 9.85 -30.64 -24.71
C VAL A 14 9.60 -29.33 -23.97
N ASN A 15 10.62 -28.77 -23.32
CA ASN A 15 10.44 -27.62 -22.42
C ASN A 15 10.12 -26.32 -23.18
N LEU A 16 10.59 -26.16 -24.42
CA LEU A 16 10.24 -24.99 -25.22
C LEU A 16 8.79 -24.96 -25.70
N LYS A 17 8.13 -26.12 -25.74
CA LYS A 17 6.72 -26.26 -26.14
C LYS A 17 5.75 -26.07 -24.98
N LEU A 18 6.26 -25.97 -23.75
CA LEU A 18 5.45 -25.68 -22.58
C LEU A 18 4.86 -24.27 -22.67
N PRO A 19 3.64 -24.05 -22.13
CA PRO A 19 3.07 -22.72 -22.07
C PRO A 19 3.93 -21.79 -21.21
N LEU A 20 3.81 -20.49 -21.42
CA LEU A 20 4.63 -19.48 -20.73
C LEU A 20 4.27 -19.36 -19.24
N LEU A 21 2.98 -19.44 -18.92
CA LEU A 21 2.45 -19.33 -17.58
C LEU A 21 1.63 -20.56 -17.21
N LYS A 22 1.48 -20.80 -15.91
CA LYS A 22 0.53 -21.75 -15.33
C LYS A 22 -0.29 -21.05 -14.25
N ARG A 23 -1.55 -21.47 -14.09
CA ARG A 23 -2.46 -20.97 -13.06
C ARG A 23 -2.70 -22.09 -12.06
N ASP A 24 -2.49 -21.81 -10.78
CA ASP A 24 -2.79 -22.76 -9.73
C ASP A 24 -4.31 -22.98 -9.65
N PRO A 25 -4.83 -24.20 -9.84
CA PRO A 25 -6.26 -24.47 -9.83
C PRO A 25 -6.91 -24.15 -8.47
N SER A 26 -6.15 -24.21 -7.38
CA SER A 26 -6.65 -23.98 -6.02
C SER A 26 -6.65 -22.50 -5.63
N THR A 27 -5.53 -21.80 -5.86
CA THR A 27 -5.36 -20.40 -5.44
C THR A 27 -5.66 -19.39 -6.55
N GLN A 28 -5.79 -19.84 -7.80
CA GLN A 28 -5.95 -19.00 -9.00
C GLN A 28 -4.78 -18.03 -9.25
N LEU A 29 -3.65 -18.21 -8.54
CA LEU A 29 -2.43 -17.42 -8.70
C LEU A 29 -1.63 -17.87 -9.92
N LEU A 30 -0.86 -16.93 -10.47
CA LEU A 30 -0.01 -17.15 -11.64
C LEU A 30 1.41 -17.56 -11.22
N GLU A 31 2.01 -18.44 -12.00
CA GLU A 31 3.41 -18.82 -11.90
C GLU A 31 4.01 -18.97 -13.30
N VAL A 32 5.29 -18.61 -13.44
CA VAL A 32 6.01 -18.80 -14.70
C VAL A 32 6.32 -20.27 -14.90
N ASN A 33 5.99 -20.80 -16.07
CA ASN A 33 6.17 -22.21 -16.39
C ASN A 33 7.47 -22.42 -17.17
N PHE A 34 8.61 -22.12 -16.51
CA PHE A 34 9.95 -22.30 -17.07
C PHE A 34 10.65 -23.44 -16.33
N ASP A 35 10.97 -24.53 -17.05
CA ASP A 35 11.55 -25.73 -16.45
C ASP A 35 13.06 -25.57 -16.18
N ASP A 36 13.52 -26.04 -15.02
CA ASP A 36 14.92 -25.97 -14.60
C ASP A 36 15.86 -26.75 -15.52
N GLN A 37 15.37 -27.79 -16.21
CA GLN A 37 16.16 -28.52 -17.21
C GLN A 37 16.60 -27.61 -18.37
N LEU A 38 15.82 -26.59 -18.73
CA LEU A 38 16.22 -25.63 -19.76
C LEU A 38 17.32 -24.70 -19.24
N VAL A 39 17.29 -24.34 -17.96
CA VAL A 39 18.37 -23.59 -17.29
C VAL A 39 19.66 -24.41 -17.26
N GLU A 40 19.57 -25.71 -16.94
CA GLU A 40 20.71 -26.63 -16.95
C GLU A 40 21.36 -26.68 -18.34
N VAL A 41 20.56 -26.87 -19.40
CA VAL A 41 21.06 -26.94 -20.77
C VAL A 41 21.75 -25.63 -21.17
N LEU A 42 21.13 -24.49 -20.90
CA LEU A 42 21.72 -23.17 -21.19
C LEU A 42 23.04 -22.96 -20.44
N ARG A 43 23.08 -23.34 -19.16
CA ARG A 43 24.27 -23.24 -18.31
C ARG A 43 25.40 -24.16 -18.79
N GLU A 44 25.07 -25.38 -19.20
CA GLU A 44 26.05 -26.36 -19.65
C GLU A 44 26.64 -26.00 -21.02
N VAL A 45 25.81 -25.52 -21.96
CA VAL A 45 26.32 -24.95 -23.22
C VAL A 45 27.22 -23.74 -22.96
N HIS A 46 26.81 -22.82 -22.07
CA HIS A 46 27.62 -21.67 -21.70
C HIS A 46 29.00 -22.07 -21.15
N TYR A 47 29.04 -23.01 -20.20
CA TYR A 47 30.32 -23.47 -19.64
C TYR A 47 31.19 -24.19 -20.66
N LEU A 48 30.62 -25.01 -21.53
CA LEU A 48 31.39 -25.73 -22.54
C LEU A 48 32.03 -24.76 -23.56
N LEU A 49 31.31 -23.69 -23.94
CA LEU A 49 31.85 -22.63 -24.82
C LEU A 49 32.89 -21.76 -24.12
N MET A 50 32.66 -21.39 -22.85
CA MET A 50 33.62 -20.66 -22.03
C MET A 50 34.91 -21.46 -21.78
N LEU A 51 34.82 -22.77 -21.54
CA LEU A 51 35.97 -23.66 -21.33
C LEU A 51 36.80 -23.85 -22.62
N SER A 52 36.22 -23.66 -23.81
CA SER A 52 36.97 -23.57 -25.07
C SER A 52 37.68 -22.24 -25.31
N GLY A 53 37.52 -21.25 -24.43
CA GLY A 53 38.22 -19.97 -24.53
C GLY A 53 37.44 -18.85 -25.23
N GLU A 54 36.11 -18.81 -25.11
CA GLU A 54 35.39 -17.54 -25.33
C GLU A 54 35.80 -16.52 -24.26
N GLY A 55 36.75 -15.67 -24.61
CA GLY A 55 37.24 -14.55 -23.80
C GLY A 55 38.67 -14.19 -24.22
N ALA A 56 38.89 -12.98 -24.73
CA ALA A 56 40.24 -12.52 -25.03
C ALA A 56 41.06 -12.46 -23.73
N CYS A 57 42.04 -13.34 -23.56
CA CYS A 57 43.07 -13.13 -22.54
C CYS A 57 43.91 -11.92 -22.97
N GLU A 58 43.60 -10.73 -22.43
CA GLU A 58 44.43 -9.52 -22.62
C GLU A 58 45.78 -9.59 -21.89
N HIS A 59 45.98 -10.62 -21.06
CA HIS A 59 47.23 -10.86 -20.35
C HIS A 59 48.17 -11.79 -21.11
N PRO A 60 49.46 -11.46 -21.22
CA PRO A 60 50.44 -12.34 -21.83
C PRO A 60 50.57 -13.62 -21.01
N ILE A 61 50.11 -14.72 -21.59
CA ILE A 61 51.04 -15.60 -22.27
C ILE A 61 52.26 -16.10 -21.47
N ALA A 62 52.24 -16.45 -20.17
CA ALA A 62 53.45 -16.99 -19.53
C ALA A 62 53.92 -18.28 -20.27
N PRO A 63 55.23 -18.42 -20.53
CA PRO A 63 55.77 -19.38 -21.49
C PRO A 63 55.50 -20.85 -21.12
N GLU A 64 55.15 -21.11 -19.86
CA GLU A 64 54.85 -22.43 -19.30
C GLU A 64 53.51 -22.98 -19.79
N TRP A 65 52.61 -22.12 -20.29
CA TRP A 65 51.28 -22.48 -20.74
C TRP A 65 51.01 -22.12 -22.22
N GLU A 66 52.04 -21.69 -22.95
CA GLU A 66 52.03 -21.57 -24.43
C GLU A 66 51.75 -22.90 -25.14
N THR A 67 51.99 -24.04 -24.48
CA THR A 67 51.78 -25.39 -25.02
C THR A 67 50.40 -25.97 -24.72
N VAL A 68 49.58 -25.29 -23.90
CA VAL A 68 48.20 -25.71 -23.65
C VAL A 68 47.36 -25.28 -24.85
N VAL A 69 47.16 -26.20 -25.79
CA VAL A 69 46.27 -26.00 -26.93
C VAL A 69 44.84 -25.94 -26.40
N PHE A 70 44.31 -24.73 -26.25
CA PHE A 70 42.87 -24.54 -26.07
C PHE A 70 42.20 -25.12 -27.32
N THR A 71 41.32 -26.11 -27.13
CA THR A 71 40.49 -26.62 -28.23
C THR A 71 39.69 -25.45 -28.78
N PRO A 72 39.81 -25.12 -30.09
CA PRO A 72 39.09 -24.01 -30.68
C PRO A 72 37.60 -24.12 -30.38
N VAL A 73 36.95 -23.00 -30.06
CA VAL A 73 35.51 -22.92 -29.77
C VAL A 73 34.69 -23.60 -30.87
N ASP A 74 35.12 -23.50 -32.13
CA ASP A 74 34.48 -24.14 -33.28
C ASP A 74 34.50 -25.69 -33.23
N GLU A 75 35.54 -26.29 -32.63
CA GLU A 75 35.62 -27.75 -32.44
C GLU A 75 34.70 -28.24 -31.31
N ILE A 76 34.44 -27.42 -30.29
CA ILE A 76 33.46 -27.75 -29.24
C ILE A 76 32.04 -27.50 -29.76
N ARG A 77 31.81 -26.38 -30.44
CA ARG A 77 30.52 -26.02 -31.05
C ARG A 77 30.07 -27.07 -32.07
N SER A 78 30.97 -27.64 -32.86
CA SER A 78 30.65 -28.71 -33.81
C SER A 78 30.30 -30.06 -33.15
N LYS A 79 30.67 -30.28 -31.88
CA LYS A 79 30.30 -31.48 -31.10
C LYS A 79 28.99 -31.32 -30.33
N LEU A 80 28.51 -30.08 -30.17
CA LEU A 80 27.26 -29.79 -29.47
C LEU A 80 26.05 -30.04 -30.38
N PRO A 81 24.91 -30.49 -29.83
CA PRO A 81 23.70 -30.68 -30.62
C PRO A 81 23.20 -29.34 -31.19
N PRO A 82 22.78 -29.29 -32.47
CA PRO A 82 22.27 -28.05 -33.07
C PRO A 82 21.09 -27.43 -32.31
N ALA A 83 20.23 -28.26 -31.71
CA ALA A 83 19.12 -27.81 -30.89
C ALA A 83 19.59 -27.02 -29.65
N SER A 84 20.63 -27.50 -28.96
CA SER A 84 21.17 -26.83 -27.77
C SER A 84 21.83 -25.49 -28.11
N ILE A 85 22.49 -25.40 -29.27
CA ILE A 85 23.11 -24.16 -29.76
C ILE A 85 22.03 -23.13 -30.13
N ALA A 86 20.99 -23.54 -30.85
CA ALA A 86 19.89 -22.66 -31.24
C ALA A 86 19.15 -22.08 -30.02
N VAL A 87 19.01 -22.86 -28.95
CA VAL A 87 18.46 -22.41 -27.67
C VAL A 87 19.39 -21.45 -26.96
N PHE A 88 20.70 -21.74 -26.97
CA PHE A 88 21.71 -20.86 -26.39
C PHE A 88 21.79 -19.50 -27.10
N GLU A 89 21.60 -19.45 -28.43
CA GLU A 89 21.51 -18.18 -29.17
C GLU A 89 20.29 -17.34 -28.75
N LYS A 90 19.21 -17.98 -28.26
CA LYS A 90 18.02 -17.31 -27.71
C LYS A 90 18.12 -17.06 -26.19
N THR A 91 19.29 -17.21 -25.56
CA THR A 91 19.43 -17.09 -24.09
C THR A 91 18.94 -15.75 -23.55
N GLU A 92 19.39 -14.63 -24.11
CA GLU A 92 19.00 -13.30 -23.62
C GLU A 92 17.51 -13.01 -23.83
N PRO A 93 16.90 -13.26 -25.01
CA PRO A 93 15.46 -13.15 -25.19
C PRO A 93 14.65 -13.99 -24.20
N LEU A 94 15.03 -15.26 -23.98
CA LEU A 94 14.37 -16.13 -23.00
C LEU A 94 14.50 -15.61 -21.58
N ARG A 95 15.66 -15.06 -21.23
CA ARG A 95 15.93 -14.47 -19.91
C ARG A 95 15.04 -13.23 -19.68
N GLU A 96 14.93 -12.36 -20.68
CA GLU A 96 14.07 -11.17 -20.64
C GLU A 96 12.59 -11.54 -20.55
N ALA A 97 12.11 -12.45 -21.42
CA ALA A 97 10.74 -12.95 -21.39
C ALA A 97 10.41 -13.57 -20.02
N ARG A 98 11.30 -14.40 -19.47
CA ARG A 98 11.14 -14.99 -18.13
C ARG A 98 11.08 -13.92 -17.05
N LEU A 99 11.91 -12.89 -17.09
CA LEU A 99 11.89 -11.80 -16.12
C LEU A 99 10.55 -11.07 -16.16
N ASN A 100 10.09 -10.68 -17.35
CA ASN A 100 8.86 -9.92 -17.53
C ASN A 100 7.62 -10.75 -17.13
N LEU A 101 7.59 -12.05 -17.46
CA LEU A 101 6.53 -12.96 -17.02
C LEU A 101 6.51 -13.14 -15.50
N ASN A 102 7.67 -13.15 -14.83
CA ASN A 102 7.73 -13.17 -13.37
C ASN A 102 7.18 -11.89 -12.76
N GLN A 103 7.47 -10.74 -13.37
CA GLN A 103 6.91 -9.46 -12.94
C GLN A 103 5.39 -9.40 -13.14
N ILE A 104 4.87 -9.94 -14.26
CA ILE A 104 3.43 -10.11 -14.50
C ILE A 104 2.80 -10.95 -13.39
N ALA A 105 3.34 -12.14 -13.14
CA ALA A 105 2.83 -13.05 -12.13
C ALA A 105 2.85 -12.40 -10.74
N PHE A 106 3.95 -11.73 -10.39
CA PHE A 106 4.08 -10.99 -9.14
C PHE A 106 3.02 -9.87 -9.01
N ALA A 107 2.83 -9.06 -10.05
CA ALA A 107 1.88 -7.96 -10.01
C ALA A 107 0.44 -8.45 -9.87
N TYR A 108 0.05 -9.43 -10.68
CA TYR A 108 -1.27 -10.04 -10.62
C TYR A 108 -1.54 -10.69 -9.26
N ASN A 109 -0.59 -11.47 -8.76
CA ASN A 109 -0.73 -12.13 -7.46
C ASN A 109 -0.78 -11.13 -6.30
N THR A 110 -0.11 -9.98 -6.43
CA THR A 110 -0.20 -8.90 -5.45
C THR A 110 -1.62 -8.36 -5.40
N ILE A 111 -2.20 -7.96 -6.54
CA ILE A 111 -3.59 -7.50 -6.64
C ILE A 111 -4.54 -8.52 -5.98
N ARG A 112 -4.47 -9.79 -6.39
CA ARG A 112 -5.32 -10.85 -5.84
C ARG A 112 -5.22 -11.06 -4.33
N ARG A 113 -4.08 -10.72 -3.71
CA ARG A 113 -3.83 -10.93 -2.27
C ARG A 113 -4.15 -9.72 -1.40
N VAL A 114 -3.94 -8.51 -1.92
CA VAL A 114 -4.03 -7.28 -1.11
C VAL A 114 -5.33 -6.52 -1.32
N THR A 115 -6.03 -6.71 -2.44
CA THR A 115 -7.29 -6.00 -2.70
C THR A 115 -8.36 -6.35 -1.67
N PHE A 116 -8.97 -5.32 -1.09
CA PHE A 116 -10.06 -5.49 -0.13
C PHE A 116 -11.35 -5.93 -0.81
N THR A 117 -12.25 -6.57 -0.06
CA THR A 117 -13.52 -7.07 -0.60
C THR A 117 -14.44 -5.96 -1.13
N VAL A 118 -14.48 -4.82 -0.44
CA VAL A 118 -15.23 -3.63 -0.83
C VAL A 118 -14.57 -2.85 -1.98
N GLU A 119 -13.28 -3.08 -2.21
CA GLU A 119 -12.47 -2.39 -3.22
C GLU A 119 -12.44 -3.15 -4.55
N TYR A 120 -12.44 -4.49 -4.53
CA TYR A 120 -12.37 -5.32 -5.72
C TYR A 120 -13.41 -4.96 -6.81
N PRO A 121 -14.68 -4.62 -6.48
CA PRO A 121 -15.65 -4.22 -7.50
C PRO A 121 -15.20 -3.04 -8.37
N LEU A 122 -14.40 -2.10 -7.83
CA LEU A 122 -13.87 -0.95 -8.57
C LEU A 122 -12.90 -1.36 -9.68
N ILE A 123 -12.14 -2.43 -9.48
CA ILE A 123 -11.12 -2.90 -10.43
C ILE A 123 -11.55 -4.19 -11.18
N ALA A 124 -12.71 -4.75 -10.87
CA ALA A 124 -13.13 -6.06 -11.36
C ALA A 124 -13.14 -6.14 -12.89
N ASN A 125 -13.63 -5.10 -13.56
CA ASN A 125 -13.65 -5.04 -15.03
C ASN A 125 -12.23 -5.00 -15.63
N GLU A 126 -11.31 -4.23 -15.04
CA GLU A 126 -9.92 -4.17 -15.50
C GLU A 126 -9.22 -5.53 -15.33
N VAL A 127 -9.44 -6.20 -14.19
CA VAL A 127 -8.93 -7.55 -13.91
C VAL A 127 -9.48 -8.57 -14.91
N ASP A 128 -10.77 -8.51 -15.23
CA ASP A 128 -11.40 -9.40 -16.21
C ASP A 128 -10.90 -9.17 -17.64
N VAL A 129 -10.64 -7.91 -18.01
CA VAL A 129 -10.01 -7.56 -19.30
C VAL A 129 -8.59 -8.13 -19.36
N PHE A 130 -7.82 -7.99 -18.28
CA PHE A 130 -6.48 -8.57 -18.19
C PHE A 130 -6.50 -10.10 -18.24
N ASP A 131 -7.40 -10.76 -17.50
CA ASP A 131 -7.52 -12.23 -17.49
C ASP A 131 -7.82 -12.77 -18.90
N LYS A 132 -8.65 -12.06 -19.69
CA LYS A 132 -8.88 -12.41 -21.11
C LYS A 132 -7.66 -12.14 -21.99
N ALA A 133 -6.92 -11.07 -21.73
CA ALA A 133 -5.75 -10.69 -22.51
C ALA A 133 -4.57 -11.65 -22.28
N ILE A 134 -4.39 -12.17 -21.06
CA ILE A 134 -3.28 -13.06 -20.70
C ILE A 134 -3.55 -14.54 -21.04
N GLU A 135 -4.80 -14.91 -21.34
CA GLU A 135 -5.23 -16.28 -21.69
C GLU A 135 -4.33 -17.01 -22.71
N PRO A 136 -3.83 -16.36 -23.79
CA PRO A 136 -2.93 -17.00 -24.75
C PRO A 136 -1.65 -17.58 -24.13
N ALA A 137 -1.19 -17.05 -23.01
CA ALA A 137 0.03 -17.48 -22.31
C ALA A 137 -0.08 -18.86 -21.64
N PHE A 138 -1.30 -19.35 -21.40
CA PHE A 138 -1.54 -20.66 -20.75
C PHE A 138 -1.72 -21.81 -21.74
N SER A 139 -2.01 -21.51 -23.02
CA SER A 139 -2.44 -22.52 -24.00
C SER A 139 -1.73 -22.43 -25.34
N SER A 140 -1.62 -21.23 -25.90
CA SER A 140 -1.21 -21.02 -27.30
C SER A 140 0.24 -20.56 -27.46
N LEU A 141 0.74 -19.73 -26.54
CA LEU A 141 2.11 -19.23 -26.54
C LEU A 141 3.01 -20.18 -25.74
N ASN A 142 4.23 -20.35 -26.23
CA ASN A 142 5.25 -21.19 -25.62
C ASN A 142 6.63 -20.53 -25.77
N TRP A 143 7.64 -21.08 -25.12
CA TRP A 143 8.99 -20.51 -25.09
C TRP A 143 9.75 -20.55 -26.43
N ASP A 144 9.28 -21.29 -27.44
CA ASP A 144 9.85 -21.21 -28.80
C ASP A 144 9.25 -20.08 -29.65
N ARG A 145 7.99 -19.72 -29.35
CA ARG A 145 7.19 -18.69 -30.05
C ARG A 145 6.69 -17.66 -29.06
N ASP A 146 7.59 -17.16 -28.22
CA ASP A 146 7.29 -16.05 -27.35
C ASP A 146 7.04 -14.78 -28.18
N ASN A 147 6.21 -13.90 -27.64
CA ASN A 147 5.90 -12.63 -28.29
C ASN A 147 6.19 -11.52 -27.29
N SER A 148 7.31 -10.84 -27.48
CA SER A 148 7.78 -9.76 -26.59
C SER A 148 6.79 -8.60 -26.53
N GLU A 149 6.10 -8.27 -27.63
CA GLU A 149 5.08 -7.22 -27.65
C GLU A 149 3.88 -7.61 -26.77
N PHE A 150 3.42 -8.86 -26.88
CA PHE A 150 2.38 -9.40 -26.01
C PHE A 150 2.78 -9.36 -24.53
N ILE A 151 3.99 -9.82 -24.20
CA ILE A 151 4.49 -9.86 -22.82
C ILE A 151 4.60 -8.44 -22.26
N ASN A 152 5.20 -7.52 -23.02
CA ASN A 152 5.42 -6.14 -22.57
C ASN A 152 4.10 -5.38 -22.39
N ASN A 153 3.12 -5.57 -23.29
CA ASN A 153 1.80 -4.95 -23.16
C ASN A 153 1.04 -5.45 -21.92
N ASN A 154 1.05 -6.77 -21.67
CA ASN A 154 0.42 -7.34 -20.48
C ASN A 154 1.16 -6.91 -19.19
N LEU A 155 2.49 -6.85 -19.21
CA LEU A 155 3.30 -6.35 -18.10
C LEU A 155 2.97 -4.90 -17.76
N ALA A 156 2.88 -4.03 -18.77
CA ALA A 156 2.53 -2.63 -18.57
C ALA A 156 1.12 -2.49 -17.98
N THR A 157 0.15 -3.22 -18.52
CA THR A 157 -1.26 -3.16 -18.08
C THR A 157 -1.42 -3.60 -16.63
N ILE A 158 -0.87 -4.76 -16.24
CA ILE A 158 -1.04 -5.27 -14.87
C ILE A 158 -0.21 -4.50 -13.84
N SER A 159 0.96 -3.98 -14.26
CA SER A 159 1.80 -3.17 -13.36
C SER A 159 1.14 -1.83 -13.09
N ASP A 160 0.57 -1.17 -14.10
CA ASP A 160 -0.21 0.06 -13.92
C ASP A 160 -1.36 -0.14 -12.93
N LEU A 161 -2.18 -1.18 -13.12
CA LEU A 161 -3.29 -1.50 -12.22
C LEU A 161 -2.80 -1.75 -10.79
N ARG A 162 -1.72 -2.53 -10.63
CA ARG A 162 -1.11 -2.78 -9.31
C ARG A 162 -0.63 -1.48 -8.68
N ASP A 163 0.06 -0.64 -9.43
CA ASP A 163 0.68 0.57 -8.89
C ASP A 163 -0.38 1.58 -8.47
N ARG A 164 -1.47 1.72 -9.25
CA ARG A 164 -2.63 2.52 -8.85
C ARG A 164 -3.30 1.99 -7.59
N LEU A 165 -3.52 0.68 -7.51
CA LEU A 165 -4.09 0.02 -6.33
C LEU A 165 -3.26 0.27 -5.07
N LEU A 166 -1.96 -0.01 -5.13
CA LEU A 166 -1.06 0.19 -3.98
C LEU A 166 -0.96 1.66 -3.59
N THR A 167 -0.95 2.57 -4.56
CA THR A 167 -0.96 4.01 -4.29
C THR A 167 -2.27 4.42 -3.61
N ALA A 168 -3.41 3.85 -3.99
CA ALA A 168 -4.69 4.11 -3.34
C ALA A 168 -4.71 3.58 -1.90
N HIS A 169 -4.11 2.42 -1.62
CA HIS A 169 -3.92 1.91 -0.25
C HIS A 169 -3.06 2.84 0.60
N ASP A 170 -1.95 3.35 0.06
CA ASP A 170 -1.10 4.31 0.77
C ASP A 170 -1.86 5.62 1.10
N LYS A 171 -2.74 6.08 0.20
CA LYS A 171 -3.61 7.23 0.45
C LYS A 171 -4.69 6.93 1.49
N LEU A 172 -5.30 5.75 1.45
CA LEU A 172 -6.27 5.29 2.45
C LEU A 172 -5.65 5.26 3.85
N LYS A 173 -4.42 4.74 3.96
CA LYS A 173 -3.66 4.76 5.22
C LYS A 173 -3.39 6.19 5.72
N LYS A 174 -3.09 7.13 4.83
CA LYS A 174 -2.95 8.55 5.22
C LYS A 174 -4.27 9.14 5.73
N ILE A 175 -5.41 8.77 5.14
CA ILE A 175 -6.73 9.19 5.64
C ILE A 175 -6.93 8.69 7.08
N GLU A 176 -6.63 7.41 7.35
CA GLU A 176 -6.68 6.83 8.70
C GLU A 176 -5.77 7.58 9.68
N GLU A 177 -4.51 7.84 9.29
CA GLU A 177 -3.55 8.59 10.10
C GLU A 177 -4.01 10.03 10.39
N LEU A 178 -4.62 10.71 9.41
CA LEU A 178 -5.18 12.06 9.58
C LEU A 178 -6.36 12.06 10.55
N ALA A 179 -7.24 11.06 10.48
CA ALA A 179 -8.38 10.93 11.40
C ALA A 179 -7.93 10.57 12.83
N ALA A 180 -6.82 9.85 12.98
CA ALA A 180 -6.31 9.38 14.26
C ALA A 180 -5.42 10.37 15.04
N GLN A 181 -5.16 11.58 14.50
CA GLN A 181 -4.22 12.55 15.09
C GLN A 181 -4.52 12.91 16.56
N TRP A 182 -5.79 12.82 16.97
CA TRP A 182 -6.26 13.27 18.28
C TRP A 182 -6.64 12.12 19.23
N ASN A 183 -6.33 10.89 18.85
CA ASN A 183 -6.72 9.68 19.61
C ASN A 183 -6.00 9.58 20.97
N THR A 184 -4.87 10.25 21.14
CA THR A 184 -4.04 10.16 22.36
C THR A 184 -3.89 11.49 23.09
N VAL A 185 -4.43 12.58 22.53
CA VAL A 185 -4.30 13.94 23.09
C VAL A 185 -5.70 14.53 23.29
N PRO A 186 -6.21 14.57 24.53
CA PRO A 186 -7.52 15.16 24.81
C PRO A 186 -7.58 16.64 24.41
N LEU A 187 -8.78 17.14 24.08
CA LEU A 187 -8.99 18.55 23.73
C LEU A 187 -8.54 19.50 24.85
N TYR A 188 -8.95 19.18 26.08
CA TYR A 188 -8.60 19.93 27.28
C TYR A 188 -7.78 19.07 28.22
N GLN A 189 -6.58 19.54 28.56
CA GLN A 189 -5.71 18.93 29.56
C GLN A 189 -4.86 19.98 30.25
N GLY A 190 -4.41 19.65 31.46
CA GLY A 190 -3.43 20.46 32.19
C GLY A 190 -2.05 20.48 31.51
N LYS A 191 -1.25 21.51 31.81
CA LYS A 191 0.10 21.65 31.26
C LYS A 191 1.03 20.60 31.89
N GLU A 192 1.78 19.84 31.09
CA GLU A 192 2.69 18.77 31.56
C GLU A 192 3.84 19.23 32.49
N ARG A 193 3.96 20.53 32.80
CA ARG A 193 4.97 21.01 33.74
C ARG A 193 4.50 20.71 35.16
N LYS A 194 5.12 19.68 35.75
CA LYS A 194 5.00 19.20 37.15
C LYS A 194 4.30 20.21 38.06
N TYR A 195 3.14 19.81 38.58
CA TYR A 195 2.30 20.43 39.61
C TYR A 195 1.09 21.27 39.16
N ASP A 196 0.80 21.38 37.87
CA ASP A 196 -0.45 22.03 37.40
C ASP A 196 -1.21 21.16 36.39
N CYS A 197 -2.18 20.38 36.89
CA CYS A 197 -3.08 19.58 36.07
C CYS A 197 -4.38 20.32 35.74
N LEU A 198 -4.48 21.62 36.08
CA LEU A 198 -5.67 22.40 35.82
C LEU A 198 -5.84 22.63 34.32
N ILE A 199 -7.07 22.46 33.85
CA ILE A 199 -7.44 22.86 32.50
C ILE A 199 -7.29 24.39 32.42
N PRO A 200 -6.56 24.92 31.42
CA PRO A 200 -6.40 26.36 31.26
C PRO A 200 -7.69 27.01 30.72
N LEU A 201 -8.67 27.19 31.59
CA LEU A 201 -10.00 27.71 31.24
C LEU A 201 -9.97 29.12 30.63
N GLU A 202 -8.98 29.95 31.00
CA GLU A 202 -8.78 31.27 30.40
C GLU A 202 -8.41 31.19 28.91
N ASP A 203 -7.75 30.10 28.51
CA ASP A 203 -7.32 29.83 27.13
C ASP A 203 -8.30 28.86 26.41
N ARG A 204 -9.48 28.58 26.98
CA ARG A 204 -10.42 27.57 26.44
C ARG A 204 -10.74 27.80 24.97
N ASP A 205 -11.12 29.02 24.61
CA ASP A 205 -11.50 29.35 23.23
C ASP A 205 -10.31 29.25 22.27
N THR A 206 -9.12 29.70 22.69
CA THR A 206 -7.92 29.63 21.84
C THR A 206 -7.49 28.18 21.60
N ILE A 207 -7.59 27.30 22.62
CA ILE A 207 -7.33 25.86 22.49
C ILE A 207 -8.34 25.18 21.57
N LYS A 208 -9.63 25.47 21.77
CA LYS A 208 -10.71 24.95 20.92
C LYS A 208 -10.52 25.37 19.47
N GLU A 209 -10.34 26.65 19.22
CA GLU A 209 -10.16 27.19 17.87
C GLU A 209 -8.92 26.64 17.19
N ALA A 210 -7.82 26.43 17.93
CA ALA A 210 -6.63 25.80 17.39
C ALA A 210 -6.91 24.35 16.98
N ARG A 211 -7.53 23.53 17.87
CA ARG A 211 -7.90 22.15 17.53
C ARG A 211 -8.83 22.12 16.32
N TYR A 212 -9.87 22.93 16.32
CA TYR A 212 -10.89 22.90 15.27
C TYR A 212 -10.31 23.31 13.91
N ARG A 213 -9.39 24.27 13.90
CA ARG A 213 -8.63 24.63 12.70
C ARG A 213 -7.80 23.47 12.19
N ASP A 214 -7.09 22.76 13.07
CA ASP A 214 -6.31 21.58 12.68
C ASP A 214 -7.22 20.47 12.11
N MET A 215 -8.39 20.25 12.70
CA MET A 215 -9.38 19.28 12.21
C MET A 215 -9.96 19.69 10.85
N HIS A 216 -10.23 20.98 10.63
CA HIS A 216 -10.63 21.48 9.31
C HIS A 216 -9.53 21.32 8.27
N ASN A 217 -8.27 21.62 8.60
CA ASN A 217 -7.15 21.39 7.69
C ASN A 217 -6.99 19.90 7.34
N ALA A 218 -7.17 19.01 8.31
CA ALA A 218 -7.18 17.57 8.07
C ALA A 218 -8.37 17.14 7.21
N SER A 219 -9.54 17.72 7.41
CA SER A 219 -10.71 17.50 6.55
C SER A 219 -10.42 17.85 5.09
N GLU A 220 -9.81 19.02 4.82
CA GLU A 220 -9.43 19.42 3.46
C GLU A 220 -8.42 18.44 2.85
N ALA A 221 -7.42 18.00 3.63
CA ALA A 221 -6.45 17.00 3.19
C ALA A 221 -7.09 15.63 2.91
N ILE A 222 -8.04 15.19 3.73
CA ILE A 222 -8.79 13.94 3.52
C ILE A 222 -9.61 14.03 2.23
N LEU A 223 -10.35 15.12 1.99
CA LEU A 223 -11.13 15.30 0.77
C LEU A 223 -10.24 15.31 -0.48
N ARG A 224 -9.03 15.89 -0.40
CA ARG A 224 -8.03 15.81 -1.46
C ARG A 224 -7.58 14.38 -1.72
N LEU A 225 -7.26 13.62 -0.68
CA LEU A 225 -6.86 12.20 -0.82
C LEU A 225 -8.00 11.36 -1.42
N VAL A 226 -9.25 11.62 -1.04
CA VAL A 226 -10.42 10.94 -1.64
C VAL A 226 -10.55 11.27 -3.13
N ALA A 227 -10.34 12.52 -3.53
CA ALA A 227 -10.32 12.92 -4.94
C ALA A 227 -9.20 12.20 -5.72
N GLU A 228 -8.00 12.11 -5.13
CA GLU A 228 -6.87 11.44 -5.77
C GLU A 228 -7.13 9.92 -5.89
N ILE A 229 -7.80 9.30 -4.92
CA ILE A 229 -8.21 7.89 -4.99
C ILE A 229 -9.25 7.67 -6.09
N LEU A 230 -10.23 8.58 -6.22
CA LEU A 230 -11.24 8.54 -7.28
C LEU A 230 -10.60 8.51 -8.67
N GLU A 231 -9.58 9.36 -8.90
CA GLU A 231 -8.83 9.38 -10.16
C GLU A 231 -8.02 8.09 -10.38
N LEU A 232 -7.41 7.53 -9.33
CA LEU A 232 -6.64 6.28 -9.43
C LEU A 232 -7.50 5.09 -9.87
N TYR A 233 -8.74 4.99 -9.37
CA TYR A 233 -9.66 3.94 -9.82
C TYR A 233 -10.43 4.31 -11.09
N GLN A 234 -10.38 5.57 -11.53
CA GLN A 234 -11.20 6.08 -12.63
C GLN A 234 -12.69 5.76 -12.41
N ALA A 235 -13.13 5.80 -11.14
CA ALA A 235 -14.46 5.34 -10.76
C ALA A 235 -15.54 6.38 -11.11
N ASP A 236 -16.75 5.90 -11.37
CA ASP A 236 -17.92 6.76 -11.51
C ASP A 236 -18.46 7.13 -10.13
N THR A 237 -18.58 8.42 -9.86
CA THR A 237 -19.08 8.95 -8.58
C THR A 237 -20.50 8.49 -8.27
N GLU A 238 -21.29 8.13 -9.29
CA GLU A 238 -22.65 7.66 -9.11
C GLU A 238 -22.77 6.14 -8.94
N SER A 239 -21.68 5.39 -9.19
CA SER A 239 -21.67 3.93 -9.10
C SER A 239 -21.92 3.43 -7.68
N ALA A 240 -22.54 2.26 -7.57
CA ALA A 240 -22.81 1.62 -6.28
C ALA A 240 -21.50 1.15 -5.63
N GLU A 241 -20.54 0.74 -6.44
CA GLU A 241 -19.20 0.30 -6.06
C GLU A 241 -18.42 1.43 -5.39
N TRP A 242 -18.42 2.63 -5.98
CA TRP A 242 -17.79 3.80 -5.40
C TRP A 242 -18.45 4.23 -4.09
N LYS A 243 -19.79 4.23 -4.04
CA LYS A 243 -20.55 4.56 -2.81
C LYS A 243 -20.24 3.58 -1.67
N ALA A 244 -20.17 2.28 -1.95
CA ALA A 244 -19.79 1.28 -0.95
C ALA A 244 -18.34 1.46 -0.46
N TYR A 245 -17.42 1.85 -1.35
CA TYR A 245 -16.05 2.16 -0.96
C TYR A 245 -15.95 3.46 -0.14
N LEU A 246 -16.74 4.49 -0.47
CA LEU A 246 -16.85 5.72 0.33
C LEU A 246 -17.38 5.44 1.74
N GLU A 247 -18.39 4.57 1.89
CA GLU A 247 -18.89 4.14 3.20
C GLU A 247 -17.79 3.47 4.04
N ALA A 248 -17.00 2.58 3.43
CA ALA A 248 -15.88 1.94 4.12
C ALA A 248 -14.78 2.93 4.54
N MET A 249 -14.48 3.95 3.71
CA MET A 249 -13.55 5.02 4.08
C MET A 249 -14.10 5.91 5.19
N GLU A 250 -15.41 6.19 5.16
CA GLU A 250 -16.10 6.96 6.19
C GLU A 250 -16.04 6.25 7.55
N ASP A 251 -16.23 4.93 7.60
CA ASP A 251 -16.11 4.14 8.83
C ASP A 251 -14.74 4.32 9.49
N LEU A 252 -13.64 4.35 8.72
CA LEU A 252 -12.29 4.60 9.24
C LEU A 252 -12.15 6.01 9.83
N ILE A 253 -12.73 7.02 9.17
CA ILE A 253 -12.73 8.40 9.66
C ILE A 253 -13.54 8.50 10.95
N LEU A 254 -14.72 7.89 10.99
CA LEU A 254 -15.60 7.87 12.15
C LEU A 254 -14.96 7.16 13.35
N GLU A 255 -14.20 6.08 13.13
CA GLU A 255 -13.44 5.41 14.18
C GLU A 255 -12.41 6.37 14.81
N GLY A 256 -11.62 7.07 13.99
CA GLY A 256 -10.65 8.07 14.48
C GLY A 256 -11.31 9.20 15.27
N LEU A 257 -12.39 9.79 14.73
CA LEU A 257 -13.11 10.87 15.42
C LEU A 257 -13.76 10.40 16.72
N THR A 258 -14.32 9.19 16.74
CA THR A 258 -14.92 8.59 17.94
C THR A 258 -13.85 8.38 19.00
N GLU A 259 -12.67 7.92 18.61
CA GLU A 259 -11.54 7.72 19.51
C GLU A 259 -11.00 9.05 20.07
N ALA A 260 -10.94 10.12 19.29
CA ALA A 260 -10.59 11.46 19.77
C ALA A 260 -11.57 11.99 20.83
N VAL A 261 -12.88 11.82 20.60
CA VAL A 261 -13.93 12.15 21.59
C VAL A 261 -13.77 11.28 22.84
N ARG A 262 -13.60 9.96 22.66
CA ARG A 262 -13.42 9.01 23.76
C ARG A 262 -12.21 9.37 24.60
N CYS A 263 -11.08 9.69 24.00
CA CYS A 263 -9.85 10.10 24.67
C CYS A 263 -10.09 11.32 25.57
N SER A 264 -10.73 12.35 25.01
CA SER A 264 -11.09 13.59 25.71
C SER A 264 -12.05 13.37 26.88
N LEU A 265 -13.13 12.61 26.67
CA LEU A 265 -14.09 12.31 27.73
C LEU A 265 -13.50 11.39 28.80
N SER A 266 -12.65 10.42 28.41
CA SER A 266 -11.95 9.54 29.35
C SER A 266 -11.01 10.34 30.26
N TYR A 267 -10.34 11.36 29.71
CA TYR A 267 -9.52 12.26 30.51
C TYR A 267 -10.35 12.95 31.60
N LEU A 268 -11.48 13.56 31.24
CA LEU A 268 -12.38 14.20 32.23
C LEU A 268 -12.94 13.20 33.25
N ALA A 269 -13.41 12.04 32.79
CA ALA A 269 -13.98 11.00 33.64
C ALA A 269 -12.98 10.45 34.66
N ASN A 270 -11.72 10.25 34.25
CA ASN A 270 -10.67 9.75 35.13
C ASN A 270 -10.37 10.72 36.28
N HIS A 271 -10.24 12.01 35.98
CA HIS A 271 -9.92 13.01 36.99
C HIS A 271 -11.12 13.45 37.85
N THR A 272 -12.33 13.02 37.51
CA THR A 272 -13.56 13.27 38.30
C THR A 272 -14.06 12.03 39.05
N ASP A 273 -13.42 10.87 38.87
CA ASP A 273 -13.76 9.64 39.59
C ASP A 273 -13.30 9.72 41.05
N LYS A 274 -14.27 9.70 41.97
CA LYS A 274 -14.05 9.68 43.43
C LYS A 274 -13.17 8.53 43.93
N ASN A 275 -13.05 7.45 43.16
CA ASN A 275 -12.24 6.28 43.51
C ASN A 275 -10.80 6.40 43.00
N LYS A 276 -10.50 7.39 42.15
CA LYS A 276 -9.16 7.66 41.63
C LYS A 276 -8.55 8.83 42.39
N THR A 277 -7.23 8.79 42.53
CA THR A 277 -6.43 9.86 43.14
C THR A 277 -5.68 10.64 42.06
N ASP A 278 -6.38 10.94 40.97
CA ASP A 278 -5.86 11.80 39.92
C ASP A 278 -5.87 13.26 40.40
N MET A 279 -5.05 14.10 39.76
CA MET A 279 -4.91 15.50 40.13
C MET A 279 -6.18 16.29 39.78
N PRO A 280 -6.50 17.39 40.49
CA PRO A 280 -7.69 18.18 40.20
C PRO A 280 -7.61 18.81 38.79
N LEU A 281 -8.76 18.85 38.09
CA LEU A 281 -8.89 19.49 36.77
C LEU A 281 -9.16 20.99 36.84
N MET A 282 -9.74 21.46 37.93
CA MET A 282 -10.27 22.82 38.05
C MET A 282 -10.13 23.30 39.49
N ASP A 283 -9.92 24.61 39.63
CA ASP A 283 -9.99 25.31 40.89
C ASP A 283 -11.27 26.15 40.97
N GLY A 284 -11.76 26.32 42.19
CA GLY A 284 -12.89 27.18 42.49
C GLY A 284 -12.47 28.30 43.43
N LYS A 285 -13.00 29.51 43.22
CA LYS A 285 -12.77 30.66 44.10
C LYS A 285 -14.04 30.95 44.91
N LEU A 286 -13.87 31.18 46.21
CA LEU A 286 -14.93 31.65 47.10
C LEU A 286 -14.60 33.08 47.54
N VAL A 287 -15.50 34.02 47.24
CA VAL A 287 -15.36 35.43 47.61
C VAL A 287 -16.57 35.84 48.45
N ILE A 288 -16.33 36.61 49.51
CA ILE A 288 -17.38 37.25 50.30
C ILE A 288 -17.70 38.59 49.63
N ASP A 289 -18.89 38.70 49.03
CA ASP A 289 -19.39 39.92 48.41
C ASP A 289 -20.48 40.53 49.30
N GLY A 290 -20.10 41.53 50.11
CA GLY A 290 -20.94 42.10 51.15
C GLY A 290 -21.28 41.08 52.25
N THR A 291 -22.53 40.59 52.25
CA THR A 291 -23.02 39.56 53.19
C THR A 291 -23.28 38.20 52.54
N GLN A 292 -22.95 38.06 51.25
CA GLN A 292 -23.19 36.85 50.47
C GLN A 292 -21.89 36.12 50.14
N LEU A 293 -21.97 34.80 50.13
CA LEU A 293 -20.91 33.91 49.63
C LEU A 293 -21.09 33.72 48.14
N LYS A 294 -20.09 34.11 47.35
CA LYS A 294 -20.08 33.98 45.89
C LYS A 294 -18.99 32.99 45.46
N PHE A 295 -19.40 31.92 44.80
CA PHE A 295 -18.50 30.94 44.20
C PHE A 295 -18.21 31.29 42.74
N THR A 296 -17.02 30.97 42.25
CA THR A 296 -16.63 31.09 40.84
C THR A 296 -15.82 29.85 40.44
N PRO A 297 -16.32 28.98 39.56
CA PRO A 297 -17.66 28.99 38.96
C PRO A 297 -18.77 28.83 40.02
N ALA A 298 -20.01 29.19 39.67
CA ALA A 298 -21.12 29.10 40.61
C ALA A 298 -21.42 27.63 40.96
N MET A 299 -21.69 27.34 42.23
CA MET A 299 -22.06 25.97 42.66
C MET A 299 -23.56 25.68 42.51
N HIS A 300 -24.37 26.72 42.33
CA HIS A 300 -25.81 26.64 42.14
C HIS A 300 -26.22 27.61 41.02
N GLU A 301 -27.21 27.22 40.22
CA GLU A 301 -27.73 28.00 39.07
C GLU A 301 -28.17 29.43 39.44
N ALA A 302 -28.56 29.67 40.70
CA ALA A 302 -28.98 30.97 41.18
C ALA A 302 -27.85 32.03 41.26
N GLN A 303 -26.58 31.65 41.10
CA GLN A 303 -25.42 32.54 41.23
C GLN A 303 -24.74 32.88 39.88
N GLY A 304 -25.32 32.48 38.75
CA GLY A 304 -24.76 32.67 37.41
C GLY A 304 -24.37 31.35 36.76
N GLU A 305 -23.44 31.39 35.79
CA GLU A 305 -22.94 30.20 35.08
C GLU A 305 -22.34 29.21 36.09
N SER A 306 -22.97 28.04 36.17
CA SER A 306 -22.63 27.02 37.15
C SER A 306 -21.45 26.17 36.70
N LEU A 307 -20.83 25.47 37.65
CA LEU A 307 -19.82 24.45 37.35
C LEU A 307 -20.37 23.39 36.38
N MET A 308 -21.66 23.05 36.49
CA MET A 308 -22.30 22.09 35.59
C MET A 308 -22.47 22.66 34.19
N ASP A 309 -22.87 23.93 34.05
CA ASP A 309 -22.94 24.61 32.75
C ASP A 309 -21.56 24.63 32.08
N LEU A 310 -20.50 24.90 32.85
CA LEU A 310 -19.12 24.85 32.35
C LEU A 310 -18.74 23.43 31.90
N MET A 311 -19.05 22.39 32.68
CA MET A 311 -18.81 20.99 32.29
C MET A 311 -19.54 20.64 31.00
N ASP A 312 -20.83 20.97 30.91
CA ASP A 312 -21.64 20.71 29.72
C ASP A 312 -21.07 21.43 28.50
N SER A 313 -20.59 22.66 28.68
CA SER A 313 -19.92 23.44 27.63
C SER A 313 -18.63 22.78 27.14
N LEU A 314 -17.80 22.23 28.04
CA LEU A 314 -16.58 21.50 27.66
C LEU A 314 -16.88 20.17 26.97
N VAL A 315 -17.90 19.44 27.45
CA VAL A 315 -18.35 18.20 26.82
C VAL A 315 -18.91 18.49 25.43
N GLN A 316 -19.66 19.59 25.27
CA GLN A 316 -20.17 20.03 23.98
C GLN A 316 -19.01 20.29 23.00
N ASP A 317 -18.02 21.10 23.39
CA ASP A 317 -16.82 21.36 22.59
C ASP A 317 -16.08 20.07 22.20
N ILE A 318 -15.99 19.10 23.13
CA ILE A 318 -15.37 17.79 22.87
C ILE A 318 -16.17 17.01 21.83
N THR A 319 -17.49 16.92 21.99
CA THR A 319 -18.34 16.12 21.10
C THR A 319 -18.50 16.74 19.71
N ASP A 320 -18.48 18.07 19.59
CA ASP A 320 -18.58 18.77 18.32
C ASP A 320 -17.36 18.52 17.40
N GLN A 321 -16.22 18.08 17.94
CA GLN A 321 -15.08 17.60 17.14
C GLN A 321 -15.48 16.52 16.13
N SER A 322 -16.43 15.65 16.48
CA SER A 322 -16.94 14.58 15.60
C SER A 322 -17.67 15.08 14.35
N ARG A 323 -18.00 16.37 14.29
CA ARG A 323 -18.79 16.99 13.21
C ARG A 323 -17.96 17.88 12.29
N LEU A 324 -16.66 18.04 12.57
CA LEU A 324 -15.78 18.98 11.85
C LEU A 324 -15.25 18.42 10.53
N ILE A 325 -15.32 17.09 10.35
CA ILE A 325 -15.06 16.42 9.08
C ILE A 325 -16.42 16.00 8.51
N PRO A 326 -16.75 16.39 7.27
CA PRO A 326 -18.02 16.02 6.66
C PRO A 326 -18.06 14.52 6.38
N LEU A 327 -19.25 13.93 6.49
CA LEU A 327 -19.51 12.56 6.06
C LEU A 327 -19.25 12.46 4.55
N LEU A 328 -18.43 11.51 4.12
CA LEU A 328 -18.17 11.27 2.71
C LEU A 328 -19.46 10.86 1.98
N THR A 329 -20.35 10.15 2.65
CA THR A 329 -21.67 9.74 2.15
C THR A 329 -22.61 10.93 1.90
N SER A 330 -22.32 12.10 2.46
CA SER A 330 -23.05 13.35 2.15
C SER A 330 -22.64 13.99 0.82
N ASN A 331 -21.69 13.38 0.10
CA ASN A 331 -21.10 13.87 -1.15
C ASN A 331 -20.58 15.31 -1.03
N PRO A 332 -19.63 15.58 -0.12
CA PRO A 332 -18.98 16.87 -0.05
C PRO A 332 -18.27 17.17 -1.38
N PRO A 333 -18.19 18.45 -1.79
CA PRO A 333 -17.48 18.81 -3.01
C PRO A 333 -16.01 18.43 -2.89
N LEU A 334 -15.53 17.60 -3.81
CA LEU A 334 -14.13 17.22 -3.90
C LEU A 334 -13.34 18.34 -4.61
N PRO A 335 -12.09 18.61 -4.20
CA PRO A 335 -11.26 19.62 -4.85
C PRO A 335 -10.93 19.21 -6.30
N ASP A 336 -10.83 20.21 -7.18
CA ASP A 336 -10.34 20.02 -8.55
C ASP A 336 -8.81 19.87 -8.53
N LEU A 337 -8.34 18.65 -8.78
CA LEU A 337 -6.92 18.32 -8.76
C LEU A 337 -6.13 18.92 -9.92
N ALA A 338 -6.81 19.36 -10.99
CA ALA A 338 -6.17 19.96 -12.17
C ALA A 338 -6.01 21.49 -12.08
N ALA A 339 -6.64 22.13 -11.10
CA ALA A 339 -6.66 23.59 -10.93
C ALA A 339 -5.52 24.13 -10.03
N GLU A 340 -4.66 23.25 -9.51
CA GLU A 340 -3.50 23.57 -8.66
C GLU A 340 -2.20 23.09 -9.29
#